data_AF-A0A924A659-F1
#
_entry.id   AF-A0A924A659-F1
#
_cell.length_a   1.000
_cell.length_b   1.000
_cell.length_c   1.000
_cell.angle_alpha   90.00
_cell.angle_beta   90.00
_cell.angle_gamma   90.00
#
_symmetry.space_group_name_H-M   'P 1'
#
loop_
_entity.id
_entity.type
_entity.pdbx_description
1 polymer ?
#
loop_
_entity_poly.entity_id
_entity_poly.type
_entity_poly.pdbx_seq_one_letter_code
_entity_poly.pdbx_strand_id
1 'polypeptide(L)' 'MNFLQTTNVTKATELKLLSLGLSEFGLQPFDWLLIKNTENQIKIQHKQEPSFYFIGKTISKDGEKKWNSIQLGSL' A
#
# COMPACT_ATOMS: atom_id res chain seq x y z
N MET A 1 1.77 33.15 -10.57
CA MET A 1 2.21 31.76 -10.76
C MET A 1 1.85 31.00 -9.49
N ASN A 2 0.80 30.17 -9.52
CA ASN A 2 0.32 29.45 -8.32
C ASN A 2 0.96 28.07 -8.26
N PHE A 3 1.85 27.86 -7.29
CA PHE A 3 2.43 26.56 -6.95
C PHE A 3 1.84 26.05 -5.64
N LEU A 4 0.61 25.53 -5.62
CA LEU A 4 0.03 24.90 -4.42
C LEU A 4 -0.95 23.75 -4.73
N GLN A 5 -0.65 22.88 -5.70
CA GLN A 5 -1.51 21.69 -5.98
C GLN A 5 -0.78 20.33 -6.02
N THR A 6 0.51 20.26 -5.75
CA THR A 6 1.28 19.02 -5.94
C THR A 6 1.22 18.03 -4.78
N THR A 7 0.75 18.38 -3.59
CA THR A 7 0.87 17.49 -2.41
C THR A 7 -0.21 16.41 -2.29
N ASN A 8 -1.41 16.65 -2.81
CA ASN A 8 -2.51 15.68 -2.72
C ASN A 8 -2.49 14.63 -3.84
N VAL A 9 -1.96 14.97 -5.01
CA VAL A 9 -1.86 14.06 -6.17
C VAL A 9 -0.83 12.96 -5.92
N THR A 10 0.29 13.28 -5.25
CA THR A 10 1.38 12.32 -5.01
C THR A 10 0.95 11.18 -4.09
N LYS A 11 0.28 11.48 -2.97
CA LYS A 11 -0.16 10.45 -1.99
C LYS A 11 -1.17 9.46 -2.58
N ALA A 12 -2.12 9.95 -3.37
CA ALA A 12 -3.10 9.10 -4.04
C ALA A 12 -2.45 8.19 -5.10
N THR A 13 -1.43 8.72 -5.79
CA THR A 13 -0.67 7.97 -6.80
C THR A 13 0.20 6.89 -6.16
N GLU A 14 0.88 7.18 -5.05
CA GLU A 14 1.69 6.21 -4.30
C GLU A 14 0.88 5.00 -3.82
N LEU A 15 -0.28 5.24 -3.19
CA LEU A 15 -1.16 4.16 -2.73
C LEU A 15 -1.70 3.32 -3.90
N LYS A 16 -1.97 3.95 -5.04
CA LYS A 16 -2.40 3.26 -6.25
C LYS A 16 -1.29 2.36 -6.82
N LEU A 17 -0.04 2.84 -6.86
CA LEU A 17 1.10 2.03 -7.30
C LEU A 17 1.34 0.85 -6.36
N LEU A 18 1.29 1.07 -5.04
CA LEU A 18 1.41 0.00 -4.06
C LEU A 18 0.26 -1.01 -4.17
N SER A 19 -0.97 -0.56 -4.42
CA SER A 19 -2.10 -1.46 -4.65
C SER A 19 -1.86 -2.35 -5.86
N LEU A 20 -1.38 -1.80 -7.00
CA LEU A 20 -1.05 -2.60 -8.19
C LEU A 20 0.07 -3.61 -7.90
N GLY A 21 1.09 -3.22 -7.14
CA GLY A 21 2.21 -4.08 -6.75
C GLY A 21 1.83 -5.26 -5.86
N LEU A 22 0.61 -5.31 -5.29
CA LEU A 22 0.10 -6.50 -4.60
C LEU A 22 0.01 -7.72 -5.52
N SER A 23 -0.21 -7.49 -6.82
CA SER A 23 -0.32 -8.56 -7.82
C SER A 23 0.96 -9.39 -7.93
N GLU A 24 2.13 -8.79 -7.66
CA GLU A 24 3.43 -9.49 -7.64
C GLU A 24 3.51 -10.56 -6.55
N PHE A 25 2.65 -10.45 -5.53
CA PHE A 25 2.54 -11.39 -4.42
C PHE A 25 1.31 -12.32 -4.56
N GLY A 26 0.68 -12.35 -5.75
CA GLY A 26 -0.52 -13.14 -6.01
C GLY A 26 -1.80 -12.58 -5.37
N LEU A 27 -1.77 -11.34 -4.89
CA LEU A 27 -2.90 -10.67 -4.26
C LEU A 27 -3.62 -9.78 -5.27
N GLN A 28 -4.90 -10.06 -5.54
CA GLN A 28 -5.71 -9.27 -6.47
C GLN A 28 -6.02 -7.89 -5.89
N PRO A 29 -5.49 -6.77 -6.43
CA PRO A 29 -5.54 -5.44 -5.79
C PRO A 29 -6.94 -4.95 -5.39
N PHE A 30 -7.96 -5.40 -6.10
CA PHE A 30 -9.35 -5.02 -5.88
C PHE A 30 -10.00 -5.69 -4.67
N ASP A 31 -9.46 -6.79 -4.16
CA ASP A 31 -9.98 -7.48 -2.97
C ASP A 31 -9.43 -6.91 -1.66
N TRP A 32 -8.42 -6.04 -1.76
CA TRP A 32 -7.68 -5.53 -0.60
C TRP A 32 -7.91 -4.05 -0.37
N LEU A 33 -7.87 -3.67 0.90
CA LEU A 33 -7.82 -2.30 1.37
C LEU A 33 -6.45 -2.03 1.99
N LEU A 34 -5.76 -1.00 1.51
CA LEU A 34 -4.46 -0.58 2.03
C LEU A 34 -4.68 0.49 3.11
N ILE A 35 -4.40 0.13 4.36
CA ILE A 35 -4.52 1.01 5.53
C ILE A 35 -3.10 1.30 6.02
N LYS A 36 -2.67 2.56 5.90
CA LYS A 36 -1.34 2.97 6.36
C LYS A 36 -1.29 2.93 7.89
N ASN A 37 -0.44 2.08 8.46
CA ASN A 37 -0.20 2.03 9.91
C ASN A 37 0.92 3.01 10.30
N THR A 38 2.07 2.89 9.64
CA THR A 38 3.24 3.77 9.88
C THR A 38 3.83 4.23 8.55
N GLU A 39 4.94 4.96 8.58
CA GLU A 39 5.61 5.41 7.36
C GLU A 39 6.03 4.24 6.46
N ASN A 40 6.53 3.14 7.03
CA ASN A 40 7.07 2.00 6.28
C ASN A 40 6.23 0.73 6.38
N GLN A 41 5.03 0.81 6.97
CA GLN A 41 4.16 -0.33 7.18
C GLN A 41 2.72 -0.02 6.78
N ILE A 42 2.12 -0.92 6.00
CA ILE A 42 0.76 -0.83 5.51
C ILE A 42 0.06 -2.14 5.85
N LYS A 43 -1.10 -2.05 6.50
CA LYS A 43 -2.02 -3.18 6.66
C LYS A 43 -2.79 -3.36 5.35
N ILE A 44 -2.76 -4.56 4.80
CA ILE A 44 -3.45 -4.96 3.59
C ILE A 44 -4.61 -5.86 4.02
N GLN A 45 -5.79 -5.29 4.19
CA GLN A 45 -6.95 -5.96 4.79
C GLN A 45 -7.88 -6.48 3.70
N HIS A 46 -8.37 -7.72 3.84
CA HIS A 46 -9.36 -8.24 2.91
C HIS A 46 -10.69 -7.48 3.06
N LYS A 47 -11.33 -7.11 1.96
CA LYS A 47 -12.58 -6.31 1.99
C LYS A 47 -13.76 -7.07 2.56
N GLN A 48 -13.84 -8.38 2.31
CA GLN A 48 -14.96 -9.22 2.77
C GLN A 48 -14.67 -9.91 4.11
N GLU A 49 -13.40 -10.06 4.48
CA GLU A 49 -12.98 -10.78 5.68
C GLU A 49 -12.02 -9.92 6.51
N PRO A 50 -12.52 -8.99 7.33
CA PRO A 50 -11.68 -8.05 8.07
C PRO A 50 -10.65 -8.69 9.01
N SER A 51 -10.89 -9.94 9.44
CA SER A 51 -9.99 -10.76 10.25
C SER A 51 -8.78 -11.27 9.47
N PHE A 52 -8.88 -11.37 8.14
CA PHE A 52 -7.80 -11.80 7.27
C PHE A 52 -7.06 -10.58 6.71
N TYR A 53 -5.80 -10.42 7.10
CA TYR A 53 -4.98 -9.31 6.63
C TYR A 53 -3.52 -9.70 6.50
N PHE A 54 -2.81 -8.95 5.65
CA PHE A 54 -1.37 -8.96 5.56
C PHE A 54 -0.78 -7.69 6.15
N ILE A 55 0.47 -7.79 6.57
CA ILE A 55 1.32 -6.66 6.91
C ILE A 55 2.37 -6.52 5.82
N GLY A 56 2.24 -5.46 5.03
CA GLY A 56 3.20 -5.08 4.00
C GLY A 56 4.22 -4.07 4.55
N LYS A 57 5.50 -4.37 4.40
CA LYS A 57 6.60 -3.42 4.64
C LYS A 57 7.02 -2.80 3.31
N THR A 58 7.17 -1.49 3.32
CA THR A 58 7.57 -0.71 2.13
C THR A 58 8.94 -0.09 2.31
N ILE A 59 9.67 0.05 1.22
CA ILE A 59 10.91 0.83 1.16
C ILE A 59 10.78 1.92 0.09
N SER A 60 11.51 3.01 0.27
CA SER A 60 11.68 4.01 -0.78
C SER A 60 12.92 3.66 -1.60
N LYS A 61 12.74 3.40 -2.89
CA LYS A 61 13.82 3.11 -3.83
C LYS A 61 13.63 3.98 -5.07
N ASP A 62 14.67 4.73 -5.44
CA ASP A 62 14.65 5.65 -6.61
C ASP A 62 13.55 6.72 -6.53
N GLY A 63 13.19 7.16 -5.32
CA GLY A 63 12.10 8.13 -5.08
C GLY A 63 10.69 7.53 -5.13
N GLU A 64 10.56 6.23 -5.40
CA GLU A 64 9.29 5.51 -5.42
C GLU A 64 9.16 4.58 -4.22
N LYS A 65 7.94 4.48 -3.70
CA LYS A 65 7.63 3.55 -2.61
C LYS A 65 7.25 2.18 -3.16
N LYS A 66 7.99 1.15 -2.79
CA LYS A 66 7.80 -0.23 -3.28
C LYS A 66 7.62 -1.20 -2.12
N TRP A 67 6.99 -2.34 -2.40
CA TRP A 67 6.92 -3.44 -1.44
C TRP A 67 8.32 -4.03 -1.24
N ASN A 68 8.69 -4.18 0.03
CA ASN A 68 9.89 -4.91 0.43
C ASN A 68 9.52 -6.34 0.85
N SER A 69 8.41 -6.49 1.57
CA SER A 69 7.86 -7.79 1.96
C SER A 69 6.38 -7.66 2.29
N ILE A 70 5.64 -8.74 2.09
CA ILE A 70 4.26 -8.89 2.54
C ILE A 70 4.21 -10.17 3.37
N GLN A 71 3.71 -10.07 4.61
CA GLN A 71 3.65 -11.18 5.55
C GLN A 71 2.21 -11.36 6.01
N LEU A 72 1.76 -12.61 6.18
CA LEU A 72 0.45 -12.88 6.74
C LEU A 72 0.40 -12.34 8.17
N GLY A 73 -0.56 -11.45 8.43
CA GLY A 73 -0.85 -10.99 9.77
C GLY A 73 -1.83 -11.95 10.42
N SER A 74 -1.35 -12.85 11.26
CA SER A 74 -2.21 -13.48 12.25
C SER A 74 -2.15 -12.64 13.53
N LEU A 75 -3.30 -12.46 14.16
CA LEU A 75 -3.37 -12.18 15.59
C LEU A 75 -2.98 -13.44 16.37
#